data_AF-A0A928T523-F1
#
_entry.id   AF-A0A928T523-F1
#
_cell.length_a   1.000
_cell.length_b   1.000
_cell.length_c   1.000
_cell.angle_alpha   90.00
_cell.angle_beta   90.00
_cell.angle_gamma   90.00
#
_symmetry.space_group_name_H-M   'P 1'
#
loop_
_entity.id
_entity.type
_entity.pdbx_description
1 polymer ?
#
loop_
_entity_poly.entity_id
_entity_poly.type
_entity_poly.pdbx_seq_one_letter_code
_entity_poly.pdbx_strand_id
1 'polypeptide(L)'
;MNTTTSHLNARERFIQNLAESELFQHYQKAFNTLTSLPLNLEAAPEDCRIDSVVTRAGVAGVVETKVPVKVGKNVIALMLTGAVRLQPANADTFAPVAKALLDEDRSAAEIRGAKVHFEHVPVMAPERYDAAIAILQSFALQLGDSAHRMLFANATHEPEAVRNAKSFIHQHLAEPMSLEAVARAVNVSPFHFCKLFKRATGLTFTDFVNRARVEKAKRMLMKPAARITEVAYDVGFQSLSHFNRSFRRIASESPTEFRGRMKHGAPALAAA
;
A
#
# COMPACT_ATOMS: atom_id res chain seq x y z
N MET A 1 -3.97 20.37 18.74
CA MET A 1 -2.53 20.36 18.38
C MET A 1 -1.87 18.97 18.43
N ASN A 2 -2.59 17.83 18.49
CA ASN A 2 -1.96 16.50 18.72
C ASN A 2 -2.00 15.48 17.56
N THR A 3 -2.50 15.83 16.37
CA THR A 3 -2.64 14.87 15.27
C THR A 3 -1.35 14.61 14.49
N THR A 4 -0.53 15.64 14.25
CA THR A 4 0.70 15.51 13.45
C THR A 4 1.75 14.63 14.14
N THR A 5 1.99 14.83 15.44
CA THR A 5 2.95 14.04 16.24
C THR A 5 2.55 12.56 16.33
N SER A 6 1.24 12.27 16.38
CA SER A 6 0.76 10.88 16.44
C SER A 6 0.96 10.10 15.13
N HIS A 7 0.91 10.78 13.98
CA HIS A 7 1.11 10.15 12.67
C HIS A 7 2.59 9.90 12.36
N LEU A 8 3.48 10.83 12.73
CA LEU A 8 4.94 10.64 12.64
C LEU A 8 5.37 9.42 13.45
N ASN A 9 4.92 9.30 14.71
CA ASN A 9 5.24 8.16 15.57
C ASN A 9 4.75 6.82 15.00
N ALA A 10 3.61 6.79 14.30
CA ALA A 10 3.07 5.57 13.70
C ALA A 10 3.88 5.13 12.46
N ARG A 11 4.32 6.09 11.64
CA ARG A 11 5.17 5.84 10.46
C ARG A 11 6.54 5.34 10.86
N GLU A 12 7.19 6.01 11.80
CA GLU A 12 8.51 5.61 12.32
C GLU A 12 8.45 4.22 12.92
N ARG A 13 7.43 3.92 13.72
CA ARG A 13 7.23 2.57 14.28
C ARG A 13 7.01 1.50 13.22
N PHE A 14 6.31 1.82 12.13
CA PHE A 14 6.14 0.89 11.02
C PHE A 14 7.48 0.59 10.32
N ILE A 15 8.30 1.61 10.07
CA ILE A 15 9.63 1.41 9.47
C ILE A 15 10.56 0.66 10.42
N GLN A 16 10.50 0.92 11.72
CA GLN A 16 11.23 0.14 12.72
C GLN A 16 10.86 -1.35 12.65
N ASN A 17 9.55 -1.67 12.63
CA ASN A 17 9.09 -3.05 12.48
C ASN A 17 9.56 -3.69 11.15
N LEU A 18 9.62 -2.91 10.07
CA LEU A 18 10.09 -3.38 8.77
C LEU A 18 11.60 -3.65 8.80
N ALA A 19 12.39 -2.82 9.48
CA ALA A 19 13.82 -3.02 9.72
C ALA A 19 14.10 -4.22 10.63
N GLU A 20 13.21 -4.52 11.57
CA GLU A 20 13.30 -5.70 12.46
C GLU A 20 12.75 -6.98 11.81
N SER A 21 12.16 -6.89 10.61
CA SER A 21 11.63 -8.06 9.91
C SER A 21 12.74 -9.05 9.51
N GLU A 22 12.44 -10.35 9.56
CA GLU A 22 13.37 -11.41 9.13
C GLU A 22 13.89 -11.18 7.71
N LEU A 23 13.02 -10.65 6.82
CA LEU A 23 13.36 -10.35 5.44
C LEU A 23 14.46 -9.29 5.34
N PHE A 24 14.31 -8.16 6.03
CA PHE A 24 15.32 -7.09 5.99
C PHE A 24 16.61 -7.52 6.68
N GLN A 25 16.53 -8.21 7.81
CA GLN A 25 17.71 -8.75 8.51
C GLN A 25 18.50 -9.71 7.61
N HIS A 26 17.81 -10.54 6.83
CA HIS A 26 18.44 -11.41 5.84
C HIS A 26 19.15 -10.62 4.75
N TYR A 27 18.50 -9.59 4.19
CA TYR A 27 19.11 -8.72 3.18
C TYR A 27 20.31 -7.94 3.71
N GLN A 28 20.23 -7.41 4.94
CA GLN A 28 21.33 -6.71 5.59
C GLN A 28 22.55 -7.62 5.73
N LYS A 29 22.35 -8.84 6.22
CA LYS A 29 23.41 -9.85 6.33
C LYS A 29 23.99 -10.23 4.97
N ALA A 30 23.15 -10.51 3.99
CA ALA A 30 23.59 -10.90 2.64
C ALA A 30 24.38 -9.79 1.96
N PHE A 31 23.87 -8.56 1.99
CA PHE A 31 24.54 -7.41 1.41
C PHE A 31 25.88 -7.13 2.09
N ASN A 32 25.92 -7.14 3.42
CA ASN A 32 27.16 -6.96 4.17
C ASN A 32 28.19 -8.05 3.86
N THR A 33 27.76 -9.31 3.75
CA THR A 33 28.66 -10.42 3.38
C THR A 33 29.24 -10.23 1.97
N LEU A 34 28.43 -9.76 1.02
CA LEU A 34 28.84 -9.58 -0.38
C LEU A 34 29.71 -8.35 -0.62
N THR A 35 29.54 -7.29 0.18
CA THR A 35 30.12 -5.97 -0.09
C THR A 35 31.02 -5.43 1.00
N SER A 36 30.95 -6.01 2.21
CA SER A 36 31.51 -5.46 3.46
C SER A 36 30.95 -4.08 3.83
N LEU A 37 29.88 -3.62 3.17
CA LEU A 37 29.21 -2.36 3.47
C LEU A 37 28.02 -2.59 4.40
N PRO A 38 27.67 -1.62 5.27
CA PRO A 38 26.43 -1.67 6.00
C PRO A 38 25.24 -1.41 5.06
N LEU A 39 24.07 -1.93 5.47
CA LEU A 39 22.79 -1.63 4.84
C LEU A 39 21.81 -1.22 5.94
N ASN A 40 21.35 0.03 5.92
CA ASN A 40 20.41 0.55 6.90
C ASN A 40 19.08 0.90 6.23
N LEU A 41 17.98 0.86 6.98
CA LEU A 41 16.66 1.27 6.51
C LEU A 41 16.18 2.43 7.37
N GLU A 42 15.89 3.56 6.73
CA GLU A 42 15.41 4.76 7.41
C GLU A 42 14.06 5.20 6.83
N ALA A 43 13.22 5.81 7.67
CA ALA A 43 11.98 6.40 7.20
C ALA A 43 12.29 7.51 6.19
N ALA A 44 11.59 7.52 5.06
CA ALA A 44 11.77 8.61 4.11
C ALA A 44 11.31 9.93 4.76
N PRO A 45 11.89 11.10 4.42
CA PRO A 45 11.30 12.38 4.77
C PRO A 45 9.89 12.53 4.17
N GLU A 46 9.04 13.41 4.72
CA GLU A 46 7.72 13.70 4.11
C GLU A 46 7.85 14.32 2.71
N ASP A 47 8.90 15.12 2.51
CA ASP A 47 9.25 15.81 1.27
C ASP A 47 10.28 15.03 0.43
N CYS A 48 10.42 13.72 0.67
CA CYS A 48 11.40 12.90 -0.03
C CYS A 48 11.17 12.93 -1.55
N ARG A 49 12.17 13.44 -2.30
CA ARG A 49 12.17 13.51 -3.76
C ARG A 49 12.92 12.35 -4.44
N ILE A 50 13.36 11.37 -3.66
CA ILE A 50 14.12 10.21 -4.17
C ILE A 50 13.12 9.16 -4.62
N ASP A 51 12.73 9.18 -5.90
CA ASP A 51 11.82 8.22 -6.51
C ASP A 51 12.55 7.09 -7.26
N SER A 52 13.86 7.19 -7.40
CA SER A 52 14.72 6.23 -8.08
C SER A 52 16.01 6.07 -7.29
N VAL A 53 16.84 5.09 -7.66
CA VAL A 53 18.14 4.92 -7.01
C VAL A 53 18.99 6.16 -7.26
N VAL A 54 19.52 6.72 -6.19
CA VAL A 54 20.40 7.89 -6.27
C VAL A 54 21.74 7.53 -5.64
N THR A 55 22.78 7.57 -6.45
CA THR A 55 24.17 7.51 -6.01
C THR A 55 24.72 8.93 -6.01
N ARG A 56 25.12 9.43 -4.83
CA ARG A 56 25.79 10.72 -4.73
C ARG A 56 27.30 10.49 -4.69
N ALA A 57 28.00 11.08 -5.65
CA ALA A 57 29.43 11.26 -5.55
C ALA A 57 29.72 12.40 -4.59
N GLY A 58 30.39 12.08 -3.48
CA GLY A 58 31.03 13.05 -2.60
C GLY A 58 32.40 13.44 -3.13
N VAL A 59 33.25 13.90 -2.22
CA VAL A 59 34.63 14.27 -2.57
C VAL A 59 35.46 13.01 -2.81
N ALA A 60 36.42 13.08 -3.72
CA ALA A 60 37.44 12.04 -3.91
C ALA A 60 36.94 10.65 -4.32
N GLY A 61 35.83 10.59 -5.06
CA GLY A 61 35.28 9.32 -5.58
C GLY A 61 34.64 8.45 -4.50
N VAL A 62 34.39 8.99 -3.31
CA VAL A 62 33.52 8.38 -2.30
C VAL A 62 32.08 8.53 -2.79
N VAL A 63 31.34 7.43 -2.81
CA VAL A 63 29.94 7.39 -3.19
C VAL A 63 29.09 6.80 -2.08
N GLU A 64 27.88 7.33 -1.95
CA GLU A 64 26.83 6.77 -1.11
C GLU A 64 25.58 6.58 -1.96
N THR A 65 24.94 5.42 -1.83
CA THR A 65 23.71 5.13 -2.56
C THR A 65 22.52 5.04 -1.63
N LYS A 66 21.43 5.69 -2.07
CA LYS A 66 20.11 5.63 -1.46
C LYS A 66 19.17 4.93 -2.43
N VAL A 67 18.52 3.86 -1.94
CA VAL A 67 17.56 3.07 -2.71
C VAL A 67 16.18 3.23 -2.10
N PRO A 68 15.19 3.79 -2.83
CA PRO A 68 13.87 3.99 -2.27
C PRO A 68 13.09 2.68 -2.17
N VAL A 69 12.49 2.44 -1.01
CA VAL A 69 11.54 1.36 -0.78
C VAL A 69 10.14 1.94 -0.93
N LYS A 70 9.36 1.37 -1.85
CA LYS A 70 8.05 1.90 -2.24
C LYS A 70 6.93 0.95 -1.91
N VAL A 71 5.78 1.52 -1.59
CA VAL A 71 4.49 0.82 -1.52
C VAL A 71 3.56 1.51 -2.51
N GLY A 72 3.25 0.82 -3.61
CA GLY A 72 2.60 1.45 -4.76
C GLY A 72 3.46 2.58 -5.32
N LYS A 73 2.92 3.81 -5.37
CA LYS A 73 3.64 5.00 -5.85
C LYS A 73 4.40 5.75 -4.76
N ASN A 74 4.21 5.40 -3.49
CA ASN A 74 4.70 6.17 -2.35
C ASN A 74 6.01 5.60 -1.82
N VAL A 75 7.02 6.45 -1.64
CA VAL A 75 8.29 6.09 -0.99
C VAL A 75 8.07 6.10 0.52
N ILE A 76 8.24 4.94 1.16
CA ILE A 76 8.00 4.79 2.59
C ILE A 76 9.31 4.83 3.40
N ALA A 77 10.40 4.36 2.80
CA ALA A 77 11.71 4.28 3.42
C ALA A 77 12.83 4.40 2.39
N LEU A 78 14.04 4.66 2.87
CA LEU A 78 15.26 4.65 2.09
C LEU A 78 16.18 3.57 2.66
N MET A 79 16.64 2.68 1.79
CA MET A 79 17.80 1.84 2.09
C MET A 79 19.07 2.62 1.81
N LEU A 80 19.95 2.67 2.80
CA LEU A 80 21.19 3.43 2.78
C LEU A 80 22.37 2.49 2.83
N THR A 81 23.28 2.61 1.87
CA THR A 81 24.58 1.95 1.93
C THR A 81 25.57 2.84 2.65
N GLY A 82 26.59 2.23 3.29
CA GLY A 82 27.75 2.99 3.73
C GLY A 82 28.52 3.63 2.57
N ALA A 83 29.42 4.55 2.92
CA ALA A 83 30.35 5.18 1.99
C ALA A 83 31.34 4.15 1.42
N VAL A 84 31.58 4.22 0.11
CA VAL A 84 32.54 3.37 -0.58
C VAL A 84 33.31 4.18 -1.62
N ARG A 85 34.57 3.84 -1.87
CA ARG A 85 35.36 4.43 -2.95
C ARG A 85 35.34 3.54 -4.17
N LEU A 86 35.21 4.14 -5.34
CA LEU A 86 35.28 3.41 -6.62
C LEU A 86 36.71 3.26 -7.16
N GLN A 87 37.68 3.86 -6.48
CA GLN A 87 39.10 3.80 -6.80
C GLN A 87 39.97 3.81 -5.53
N PRO A 88 41.19 3.24 -5.56
CA PRO A 88 42.07 3.19 -4.40
C PRO A 88 42.52 4.56 -3.88
N ALA A 89 42.91 4.61 -2.60
CA ALA A 89 43.52 5.79 -1.99
C ALA A 89 44.88 6.10 -2.61
N ASN A 90 45.08 7.34 -3.02
CA ASN A 90 46.39 7.89 -3.35
C ASN A 90 46.40 9.42 -3.16
N ALA A 91 47.55 10.06 -3.36
CA ALA A 91 47.70 11.50 -3.21
C ALA A 91 46.73 12.29 -4.11
N ASP A 92 46.54 11.86 -5.36
CA ASP A 92 45.69 12.55 -6.34
C ASP A 92 44.22 12.46 -5.99
N THR A 93 43.77 11.29 -5.53
CA THR A 93 42.39 11.08 -5.08
C THR A 93 42.09 11.83 -3.79
N PHE A 94 43.06 11.99 -2.88
CA PHE A 94 42.86 12.77 -1.64
C PHE A 94 42.98 14.29 -1.83
N ALA A 95 43.72 14.76 -2.85
CA ALA A 95 43.97 16.18 -3.07
C ALA A 95 42.70 17.06 -3.12
N PRO A 96 41.58 16.65 -3.75
CA PRO A 96 40.32 17.40 -3.68
C PRO A 96 39.75 17.54 -2.27
N VAL A 97 39.86 16.52 -1.41
CA VAL A 97 39.43 16.58 0.00
C VAL A 97 40.31 17.57 0.77
N ALA A 98 41.63 17.44 0.60
CA ALA A 98 42.59 18.32 1.27
C ALA A 98 42.35 19.79 0.87
N LYS A 99 42.10 20.04 -0.42
CA LYS A 99 41.79 21.39 -0.92
C LYS A 99 40.50 21.93 -0.31
N ALA A 100 39.40 21.17 -0.32
CA ALA A 100 38.13 21.61 0.26
C ALA A 100 38.27 21.94 1.76
N LEU A 101 39.02 21.15 2.51
CA LEU A 101 39.29 21.43 3.93
C LEU A 101 40.17 22.67 4.14
N LEU A 102 41.15 22.91 3.26
CA LEU A 102 41.96 24.14 3.29
C LEU A 102 41.12 25.37 2.96
N ASP A 103 40.21 25.28 1.99
CA ASP A 103 39.29 26.36 1.62
C ASP A 103 38.30 26.71 2.76
N GLU A 104 38.10 25.78 3.71
CA GLU A 104 37.33 25.97 4.95
C GLU A 104 38.20 26.37 6.17
N ASP A 105 39.44 26.83 5.94
CA ASP A 105 40.41 27.23 6.99
C ASP A 105 40.68 26.15 8.06
N ARG A 106 40.56 24.86 7.70
CA ARG A 106 40.78 23.75 8.62
C ARG A 106 42.26 23.56 8.91
N SER A 107 42.57 23.16 10.15
CA SER A 107 43.95 22.97 10.61
C SER A 107 44.62 21.76 9.94
N ALA A 108 45.95 21.77 9.91
CA ALA A 108 46.73 20.65 9.40
C ALA A 108 46.49 19.33 10.17
N ALA A 109 46.09 19.41 11.45
CA ALA A 109 45.72 18.23 12.24
C ALA A 109 44.40 17.61 11.76
N GLU A 110 43.41 18.45 11.45
CA GLU A 110 42.12 18.01 10.92
C GLU A 110 42.24 17.40 9.53
N ILE A 111 43.08 17.98 8.66
CA ILE A 111 43.36 17.44 7.32
C ILE A 111 44.04 16.06 7.43
N ARG A 112 45.00 15.89 8.36
CA ARG A 112 45.61 14.58 8.62
C ARG A 112 44.58 13.58 9.13
N GLY A 113 43.69 13.99 10.03
CA GLY A 113 42.59 13.15 10.51
C GLY A 113 41.66 12.71 9.38
N ALA A 114 41.29 13.63 8.49
CA ALA A 114 40.48 13.33 7.31
C ALA A 114 41.19 12.37 6.35
N LYS A 115 42.50 12.48 6.16
CA LYS A 115 43.29 11.53 5.38
C LYS A 115 43.21 10.11 5.95
N VAL A 116 43.40 9.96 7.25
CA VAL A 116 43.28 8.67 7.93
C VAL A 116 41.87 8.10 7.72
N HIS A 117 40.82 8.90 7.90
CA HIS A 117 39.46 8.44 7.68
C HIS A 117 39.21 8.02 6.22
N PHE A 118 39.66 8.83 5.26
CA PHE A 118 39.56 8.55 3.83
C PHE A 118 40.23 7.23 3.46
N GLU A 119 41.41 6.94 4.01
CA GLU A 119 42.14 5.69 3.78
C GLU A 119 41.39 4.44 4.27
N HIS A 120 40.57 4.56 5.31
CA HIS A 120 39.76 3.47 5.87
C HIS A 120 38.43 3.24 5.14
N VAL A 121 37.98 4.16 4.28
CA VAL A 121 36.76 3.94 3.48
C VAL A 121 36.99 2.74 2.55
N PRO A 122 36.12 1.72 2.55
CA PRO A 122 36.30 0.54 1.71
C PRO A 122 36.36 0.91 0.23
N VAL A 123 37.14 0.15 -0.55
CA VAL A 123 37.24 0.32 -2.00
C VAL A 123 36.52 -0.83 -2.71
N MET A 124 35.80 -0.50 -3.77
CA MET A 124 35.09 -1.45 -4.60
C MET A 124 35.26 -1.11 -6.07
N ALA A 125 35.55 -2.12 -6.90
CA ALA A 125 35.60 -1.93 -8.34
C ALA A 125 34.22 -1.49 -8.88
N PRO A 126 34.15 -0.56 -9.86
CA PRO A 126 32.90 -0.05 -10.39
C PRO A 126 31.91 -1.15 -10.82
N GLU A 127 32.38 -2.21 -11.48
CA GLU A 127 31.52 -3.29 -11.98
C GLU A 127 30.89 -4.09 -10.83
N ARG A 128 31.65 -4.29 -9.75
CA ARG A 128 31.15 -4.95 -8.53
C ARG A 128 30.16 -4.04 -7.80
N TYR A 129 30.39 -2.73 -7.83
CA TYR A 129 29.48 -1.75 -7.25
C TYR A 129 28.14 -1.75 -8.00
N ASP A 130 28.16 -1.69 -9.33
CA ASP A 130 26.95 -1.75 -10.15
C ASP A 130 26.13 -3.03 -9.89
N ALA A 131 26.80 -4.18 -9.80
CA ALA A 131 26.15 -5.44 -9.43
C ALA A 131 25.51 -5.39 -8.03
N ALA A 132 26.19 -4.78 -7.06
CA ALA A 132 25.66 -4.59 -5.71
C ALA A 132 24.42 -3.68 -5.70
N ILE A 133 24.41 -2.62 -6.50
CA ILE A 133 23.25 -1.73 -6.64
C ILE A 133 22.06 -2.45 -7.29
N ALA A 134 22.27 -3.27 -8.31
CA ALA A 134 21.20 -4.06 -8.93
C ALA A 134 20.54 -5.04 -7.95
N ILE A 135 21.35 -5.69 -7.09
CA ILE A 135 20.83 -6.55 -6.02
C ILE A 135 20.01 -5.73 -5.02
N LEU A 136 20.50 -4.56 -4.60
CA LEU A 136 19.76 -3.68 -3.69
C LEU A 136 18.42 -3.20 -4.28
N GLN A 137 18.36 -2.93 -5.58
CA GLN A 137 17.10 -2.61 -6.26
C GLN A 137 16.10 -3.76 -6.14
N SER A 138 16.56 -5.00 -6.31
CA SER A 138 15.74 -6.20 -6.15
C SER A 138 15.25 -6.37 -4.70
N PHE A 139 16.12 -6.13 -3.71
CA PHE A 139 15.75 -6.12 -2.29
C PHE A 139 14.72 -5.04 -1.98
N ALA A 140 14.86 -3.85 -2.56
CA ALA A 140 13.93 -2.74 -2.35
C ALA A 140 12.52 -3.06 -2.85
N LEU A 141 12.41 -3.73 -4.00
CA LEU A 141 11.15 -4.18 -4.57
C LEU A 141 10.49 -5.23 -3.66
N GLN A 142 11.23 -6.27 -3.28
CA GLN A 142 10.71 -7.35 -2.43
C GLN A 142 10.32 -6.84 -1.03
N LEU A 143 11.10 -5.93 -0.46
CA LEU A 143 10.78 -5.29 0.81
C LEU A 143 9.55 -4.38 0.69
N GLY A 144 9.39 -3.67 -0.44
CA GLY A 144 8.21 -2.89 -0.76
C GLY A 144 6.94 -3.74 -0.84
N ASP A 145 7.01 -4.91 -1.48
CA ASP A 145 5.91 -5.88 -1.52
C ASP A 145 5.58 -6.44 -0.14
N SER A 146 6.61 -6.75 0.67
CA SER A 146 6.43 -7.19 2.05
C SER A 146 5.76 -6.09 2.90
N ALA A 147 6.22 -4.85 2.77
CA ALA A 147 5.62 -3.68 3.43
C ALA A 147 4.19 -3.45 2.98
N HIS A 148 3.89 -3.61 1.67
CA HIS A 148 2.53 -3.59 1.16
C HIS A 148 1.68 -4.66 1.85
N ARG A 149 2.17 -5.91 1.94
CA ARG A 149 1.46 -6.96 2.68
C ARG A 149 1.29 -6.62 4.16
N MET A 150 2.25 -6.01 4.84
CA MET A 150 2.11 -5.64 6.26
C MET A 150 1.10 -4.50 6.47
N LEU A 151 1.13 -3.46 5.63
CA LEU A 151 0.20 -2.33 5.69
C LEU A 151 -1.22 -2.76 5.30
N PHE A 152 -1.32 -3.62 4.29
CA PHE A 152 -2.59 -4.04 3.70
C PHE A 152 -3.03 -5.44 4.14
N ALA A 153 -2.33 -6.14 5.04
CA ALA A 153 -2.80 -7.38 5.66
C ALA A 153 -4.12 -7.16 6.43
N ASN A 154 -4.32 -5.94 6.94
CA ASN A 154 -5.57 -5.47 7.54
C ASN A 154 -6.62 -4.98 6.52
N ALA A 155 -6.24 -4.80 5.25
CA ALA A 155 -7.11 -4.39 4.16
C ALA A 155 -7.51 -5.55 3.24
N THR A 156 -6.72 -6.62 3.19
CA THR A 156 -6.99 -7.85 2.43
C THR A 156 -7.73 -8.90 3.24
N HIS A 157 -7.66 -8.85 4.57
CA HIS A 157 -8.64 -9.53 5.41
C HIS A 157 -9.79 -8.59 5.68
N GLU A 158 -10.81 -8.65 4.82
CA GLU A 158 -12.15 -8.31 5.26
C GLU A 158 -12.35 -8.91 6.66
N PRO A 159 -12.67 -8.09 7.70
CA PRO A 159 -12.81 -8.59 9.05
C PRO A 159 -13.72 -9.81 9.03
N GLU A 160 -13.38 -10.88 9.74
CA GLU A 160 -14.15 -12.12 9.70
C GLU A 160 -15.64 -11.88 9.97
N ALA A 161 -15.96 -10.97 10.91
CA ALA A 161 -17.32 -10.52 11.16
C ALA A 161 -18.01 -9.91 9.92
N VAL A 162 -17.30 -9.14 9.08
CA VAL A 162 -17.85 -8.59 7.83
C VAL A 162 -18.00 -9.66 6.76
N ARG A 163 -17.03 -10.57 6.62
CA ARG A 163 -17.11 -11.70 5.68
C ARG A 163 -18.29 -12.61 6.01
N ASN A 164 -18.43 -12.98 7.29
CA ASN A 164 -19.53 -13.79 7.79
C ASN A 164 -20.87 -13.05 7.64
N ALA A 165 -20.90 -11.74 7.89
CA ALA A 165 -22.08 -10.93 7.67
C ALA A 165 -22.50 -10.89 6.19
N LYS A 166 -21.57 -10.76 5.24
CA LYS A 166 -21.88 -10.84 3.80
C LYS A 166 -22.46 -12.19 3.44
N SER A 167 -21.87 -13.28 3.91
CA SER A 167 -22.38 -14.64 3.69
C SER A 167 -23.81 -14.79 4.23
N PHE A 168 -24.03 -14.37 5.47
CA PHE A 168 -25.35 -14.35 6.11
C PHE A 168 -26.36 -13.52 5.31
N ILE A 169 -25.98 -12.32 4.88
CA ILE A 169 -26.83 -11.43 4.08
C ILE A 169 -27.24 -12.12 2.78
N HIS A 170 -26.31 -12.71 2.05
CA HIS A 170 -26.58 -13.36 0.77
C HIS A 170 -27.50 -14.58 0.90
N GLN A 171 -27.36 -15.35 1.98
CA GLN A 171 -28.19 -16.52 2.26
C GLN A 171 -29.64 -16.13 2.61
N HIS A 172 -29.84 -15.00 3.31
CA HIS A 172 -31.15 -14.59 3.85
C HIS A 172 -31.73 -13.35 3.14
N LEU A 173 -31.36 -13.06 1.88
CA LEU A 173 -31.79 -11.83 1.18
C LEU A 173 -33.32 -11.66 1.12
N ALA A 174 -34.06 -12.77 0.99
CA ALA A 174 -35.52 -12.78 0.86
C ALA A 174 -36.25 -12.51 2.19
N GLU A 175 -35.55 -12.63 3.31
CA GLU A 175 -36.15 -12.53 4.64
C GLU A 175 -36.06 -11.11 5.21
N PRO A 176 -36.95 -10.72 6.13
CA PRO A 176 -36.78 -9.52 6.94
C PRO A 176 -35.47 -9.59 7.71
N MET A 177 -34.58 -8.62 7.47
CA MET A 177 -33.23 -8.62 8.03
C MET A 177 -32.99 -7.33 8.79
N SER A 178 -32.75 -7.44 10.09
CA SER A 178 -32.38 -6.31 10.94
C SER A 178 -30.87 -6.27 11.14
N LEU A 179 -30.37 -5.07 11.42
CA LEU A 179 -28.96 -4.86 11.71
C LEU A 179 -28.54 -5.60 12.99
N GLU A 180 -29.43 -5.62 13.98
CA GLU A 180 -29.24 -6.28 15.26
C GLU A 180 -29.11 -7.79 15.10
N ALA A 181 -29.90 -8.39 14.20
CA ALA A 181 -29.83 -9.82 13.92
C ALA A 181 -28.49 -10.21 13.30
N VAL A 182 -28.01 -9.45 12.31
CA VAL A 182 -26.72 -9.72 11.65
C VAL A 182 -25.55 -9.45 12.58
N ALA A 183 -25.59 -8.36 13.36
CA ALA A 183 -24.56 -8.05 14.35
C ALA A 183 -24.44 -9.17 15.40
N ARG A 184 -25.57 -9.71 15.86
CA ARG A 184 -25.61 -10.85 16.79
C ARG A 184 -25.07 -12.12 16.14
N ALA A 185 -25.44 -12.40 14.88
CA ALA A 185 -24.97 -13.58 14.14
C ALA A 185 -23.45 -13.60 13.95
N VAL A 186 -22.79 -12.43 13.97
CA VAL A 186 -21.33 -12.30 13.82
C VAL A 186 -20.63 -11.87 15.11
N ASN A 187 -21.30 -12.01 16.27
CA ASN A 187 -20.76 -11.77 17.62
C ASN A 187 -20.15 -10.37 17.84
N VAL A 188 -20.80 -9.32 17.33
CA VAL A 188 -20.39 -7.93 17.55
C VAL A 188 -21.56 -7.06 18.00
N SER A 189 -21.27 -5.94 18.67
CA SER A 189 -22.32 -4.97 18.99
C SER A 189 -22.83 -4.26 17.72
N PRO A 190 -24.12 -3.86 17.64
CA PRO A 190 -24.68 -3.12 16.50
C PRO A 190 -23.88 -1.88 16.10
N PHE A 191 -23.44 -1.09 17.09
CA PHE A 191 -22.64 0.11 16.86
C PHE A 191 -21.27 -0.21 16.25
N HIS A 192 -20.59 -1.24 16.80
CA HIS A 192 -19.31 -1.68 16.27
C HIS A 192 -19.46 -2.25 14.85
N PHE A 193 -20.51 -3.03 14.61
CA PHE A 193 -20.85 -3.57 13.30
C PHE A 193 -21.00 -2.48 12.24
N CYS A 194 -21.80 -1.44 12.49
CA CYS A 194 -21.98 -0.32 11.55
C CYS A 194 -20.65 0.30 11.12
N LYS A 195 -19.79 0.60 12.09
CA LYS A 195 -18.48 1.22 11.85
C LYS A 195 -17.55 0.27 11.08
N LEU A 196 -17.51 -0.99 11.51
CA LEU A 196 -16.68 -2.03 10.92
C LEU A 196 -17.09 -2.32 9.47
N PHE A 197 -18.39 -2.53 9.24
CA PHE A 197 -18.98 -2.87 7.95
C PHE A 197 -18.84 -1.72 6.94
N LYS A 198 -19.10 -0.47 7.36
CA LYS A 198 -18.92 0.70 6.49
C LYS A 198 -17.45 0.93 6.13
N ARG A 199 -16.53 0.73 7.09
CA ARG A 199 -15.08 0.84 6.83
C ARG A 199 -14.60 -0.24 5.85
N ALA A 200 -15.10 -1.46 5.97
CA ALA A 200 -14.68 -2.58 5.13
C ALA A 200 -15.32 -2.57 3.73
N THR A 201 -16.58 -2.14 3.60
CA THR A 201 -17.35 -2.23 2.34
C THR A 201 -17.54 -0.90 1.62
N GLY A 202 -17.25 0.23 2.29
CA GLY A 202 -17.59 1.57 1.80
C GLY A 202 -19.09 1.90 1.84
N LEU A 203 -19.95 0.95 2.24
CA LEU A 203 -21.41 1.06 2.21
C LEU A 203 -22.01 0.91 3.60
N THR A 204 -23.17 1.54 3.83
CA THR A 204 -23.97 1.20 5.02
C THR A 204 -24.52 -0.21 4.87
N PHE A 205 -24.84 -0.87 5.99
CA PHE A 205 -25.48 -2.19 5.99
C PHE A 205 -26.75 -2.18 5.12
N THR A 206 -27.62 -1.21 5.32
CA THR A 206 -28.88 -1.07 4.57
C THR A 206 -28.64 -0.86 3.07
N ASP A 207 -27.64 -0.06 2.69
CA ASP A 207 -27.27 0.13 1.28
C ASP A 207 -26.74 -1.16 0.65
N PHE A 208 -25.91 -1.89 1.38
CA PHE A 208 -25.37 -3.16 0.91
C PHE A 208 -26.48 -4.19 0.68
N VAL A 209 -27.40 -4.35 1.63
CA VAL A 209 -28.57 -5.24 1.50
C VAL A 209 -29.43 -4.83 0.31
N ASN A 210 -29.79 -3.55 0.21
CA ASN A 210 -30.60 -3.06 -0.91
C ASN A 210 -29.93 -3.28 -2.27
N ARG A 211 -28.61 -3.08 -2.36
CA ARG A 211 -27.84 -3.35 -3.58
C ARG A 211 -27.85 -4.83 -3.94
N ALA A 212 -27.59 -5.71 -2.97
CA ALA A 212 -27.64 -7.16 -3.20
C ALA A 212 -29.04 -7.63 -3.64
N ARG A 213 -30.10 -7.07 -3.05
CA ARG A 213 -31.50 -7.36 -3.45
C ARG A 213 -31.82 -6.86 -4.85
N VAL A 214 -31.39 -5.65 -5.22
CA VAL A 214 -31.57 -5.11 -6.57
C VAL A 214 -30.83 -5.94 -7.61
N GLU A 215 -29.60 -6.37 -7.33
CA GLU A 215 -28.85 -7.26 -8.24
C GLU A 215 -29.49 -8.64 -8.39
N LYS A 216 -30.14 -9.17 -7.34
CA LYS A 216 -30.97 -10.38 -7.44
C LYS A 216 -32.25 -10.11 -8.26
N ALA A 217 -32.90 -8.97 -8.06
CA ALA A 217 -34.11 -8.58 -8.78
C ALA A 217 -33.84 -8.41 -10.27
N LYS A 218 -32.74 -7.76 -10.67
CA LYS A 218 -32.32 -7.66 -12.07
C LYS A 218 -32.26 -9.04 -12.74
N ARG A 219 -31.66 -10.02 -12.05
CA ARG A 219 -31.59 -11.41 -12.54
C ARG A 219 -32.96 -12.06 -12.68
N MET A 220 -33.88 -11.83 -11.75
CA MET A 220 -35.24 -12.36 -11.82
C MET A 220 -36.08 -11.70 -12.91
N LEU A 221 -35.92 -10.39 -13.14
CA LEU A 221 -36.63 -9.61 -14.16
C LEU A 221 -36.22 -9.97 -15.59
N MET A 222 -35.11 -10.68 -15.79
CA MET A 222 -34.75 -11.25 -17.09
C MET A 222 -35.71 -12.38 -17.52
N LYS A 223 -36.45 -13.00 -16.59
CA LYS A 223 -37.43 -14.05 -16.91
C LYS A 223 -38.72 -13.41 -17.47
N PRO A 224 -39.20 -13.80 -18.68
CA PRO A 224 -40.34 -13.15 -19.32
C PRO A 224 -41.65 -13.15 -18.51
N ALA A 225 -41.86 -14.18 -17.68
CA ALA A 225 -43.07 -14.37 -16.86
C ALA A 225 -43.03 -13.67 -15.49
N ALA A 226 -41.89 -13.09 -15.08
CA ALA A 226 -41.76 -12.51 -13.75
C ALA A 226 -42.57 -11.20 -13.60
N ARG A 227 -43.46 -11.16 -12.60
CA ARG A 227 -44.17 -9.92 -12.23
C ARG A 227 -43.27 -9.08 -11.33
N ILE A 228 -43.18 -7.77 -11.60
CA ILE A 228 -42.31 -6.84 -10.86
C ILE A 228 -42.66 -6.82 -9.36
N THR A 229 -43.96 -6.90 -9.04
CA THR A 229 -44.45 -6.95 -7.66
C THR A 229 -43.97 -8.20 -6.94
N GLU A 230 -44.14 -9.38 -7.54
CA GLU A 230 -43.67 -10.66 -7.00
C GLU A 230 -42.16 -10.63 -6.79
N VAL A 231 -41.39 -10.17 -7.79
CA VAL A 231 -39.93 -10.03 -7.67
C VAL A 231 -39.52 -9.13 -6.51
N ALA A 232 -40.22 -8.01 -6.29
CA ALA A 232 -39.91 -7.10 -5.19
C ALA A 232 -40.02 -7.81 -3.83
N TYR A 233 -41.09 -8.57 -3.62
CA TYR A 233 -41.30 -9.34 -2.39
C TYR A 233 -40.36 -10.53 -2.28
N ASP A 234 -40.10 -11.27 -3.37
CA ASP A 234 -39.21 -12.44 -3.40
C ASP A 234 -37.74 -12.11 -3.10
N VAL A 235 -37.30 -10.89 -3.39
CA VAL A 235 -35.96 -10.41 -3.01
C VAL A 235 -35.95 -9.74 -1.64
N GLY A 236 -37.07 -9.72 -0.91
CA GLY A 236 -37.15 -9.29 0.49
C GLY A 236 -37.49 -7.82 0.72
N PHE A 237 -38.03 -7.09 -0.27
CA PHE A 237 -38.60 -5.75 0.01
C PHE A 237 -39.98 -5.87 0.65
N GLN A 238 -40.22 -5.10 1.70
CA GLN A 238 -41.51 -5.06 2.40
C GLN A 238 -42.55 -4.17 1.71
N SER A 239 -42.13 -3.32 0.77
CA SER A 239 -43.05 -2.51 -0.02
C SER A 239 -42.51 -2.23 -1.41
N LEU A 240 -43.44 -2.17 -2.38
CA LEU A 240 -43.13 -1.84 -3.77
C LEU A 240 -42.54 -0.43 -3.90
N SER A 241 -43.01 0.52 -3.08
CA SER A 241 -42.49 1.89 -3.07
C SER A 241 -41.02 1.96 -2.66
N HIS A 242 -40.60 1.19 -1.65
CA HIS A 242 -39.19 1.12 -1.24
C HIS A 242 -38.33 0.41 -2.29
N PHE A 243 -38.86 -0.64 -2.90
CA PHE A 243 -38.22 -1.33 -4.02
C PHE A 243 -37.98 -0.39 -5.21
N ASN A 244 -39.01 0.30 -5.70
CA ASN A 244 -38.90 1.18 -6.86
C ASN A 244 -37.87 2.31 -6.64
N ARG A 245 -37.87 2.94 -5.46
CA ARG A 245 -36.87 3.96 -5.10
C ARG A 245 -35.45 3.39 -5.06
N SER A 246 -35.28 2.23 -4.43
CA SER A 246 -33.96 1.58 -4.32
C SER A 246 -33.44 1.13 -5.68
N PHE A 247 -34.30 0.50 -6.49
CA PHE A 247 -33.96 0.04 -7.83
C PHE A 247 -33.54 1.21 -8.72
N ARG A 248 -34.34 2.29 -8.78
CA ARG A 248 -34.00 3.47 -9.57
C ARG A 248 -32.70 4.14 -9.13
N ARG A 249 -32.44 4.21 -7.82
CA ARG A 249 -31.19 4.76 -7.29
C ARG A 249 -29.97 3.91 -7.63
N ILE A 250 -30.10 2.58 -7.62
CA ILE A 250 -28.98 1.64 -7.80
C ILE A 250 -28.73 1.29 -9.27
N ALA A 251 -29.80 1.20 -10.07
CA ALA A 251 -29.76 0.82 -11.48
C ALA A 251 -29.87 2.02 -12.44
N SER A 252 -30.12 3.22 -11.93
CA SER A 252 -30.35 4.46 -12.70
C SER A 252 -31.59 4.44 -13.61
N GLU A 253 -32.40 3.40 -13.54
CA GLU A 253 -33.66 3.23 -14.30
C GLU A 253 -34.68 2.49 -13.43
N SER A 254 -35.97 2.59 -13.75
CA SER A 254 -37.02 1.86 -13.04
C SER A 254 -37.03 0.36 -13.40
N PRO A 255 -37.61 -0.51 -12.54
CA PRO A 255 -37.74 -1.94 -12.85
C PRO A 255 -38.48 -2.22 -14.17
N THR A 256 -39.48 -1.38 -14.51
CA THR A 256 -40.25 -1.50 -15.75
C THR A 256 -39.39 -1.14 -16.97
N GLU A 257 -38.62 -0.05 -16.88
CA GLU A 257 -37.67 0.36 -17.93
C GLU A 257 -36.58 -0.69 -18.13
N PHE A 258 -35.95 -1.16 -17.04
CA PHE A 258 -34.96 -2.25 -17.09
C PHE A 258 -35.52 -3.48 -17.82
N ARG A 259 -36.74 -3.91 -17.46
CA ARG A 259 -37.39 -5.06 -18.10
C ARG A 259 -37.72 -4.79 -19.57
N GLY A 260 -38.19 -3.59 -19.89
CA GLY A 260 -38.44 -3.17 -21.26
C GLY A 260 -37.17 -3.23 -22.12
N ARG A 261 -36.07 -2.71 -21.60
CA ARG A 261 -34.75 -2.74 -22.24
C ARG A 261 -34.26 -4.17 -22.49
N MET A 262 -34.36 -5.06 -21.49
CA MET A 262 -33.96 -6.46 -21.63
C MET A 262 -34.85 -7.27 -22.59
N LYS A 263 -36.13 -6.88 -22.76
CA LYS A 263 -37.04 -7.50 -23.74
C LYS A 263 -36.77 -7.08 -25.19
N HIS A 264 -36.26 -5.87 -25.42
CA HIS A 264 -36.06 -5.30 -26.76
C HIS A 264 -34.63 -5.44 -27.32
N GLY A 265 -33.74 -6.15 -26.62
CA GLY A 265 -32.45 -6.56 -27.15
C GLY A 265 -31.29 -6.32 -26.17
N ALA A 266 -30.39 -7.30 -26.11
CA ALA A 266 -29.01 -7.03 -25.73
C ALA A 266 -28.49 -5.86 -26.59
N PRO A 267 -27.92 -4.80 -26.01
CA PRO A 267 -27.25 -3.81 -26.81
C PRO A 267 -26.01 -4.48 -27.41
N ALA A 268 -25.99 -4.56 -28.75
CA ALA A 268 -24.74 -4.69 -29.47
C ALA A 268 -23.79 -3.61 -28.94
N LEU A 269 -22.58 -4.05 -28.60
CA LEU A 269 -21.45 -3.23 -28.22
C LEU A 269 -21.34 -2.05 -29.21
N ALA A 270 -21.74 -0.85 -28.79
CA ALA A 270 -21.57 0.35 -29.60
C ALA A 270 -20.10 0.73 -29.54
N ALA A 271 -19.40 0.45 -30.63
CA ALA A 271 -18.12 1.03 -30.97
C ALA A 271 -18.27 2.54 -31.17
N ALA A 272 -17.41 3.31 -30.50
CA ALA A 272 -16.88 4.60 -30.92
C ALA A 272 -15.58 4.86 -30.14
#